data_AF-A0A7J3SLY3-F1
#
_entry.id   AF-A0A7J3SLY3-F1
#
_cell.length_a   1.000
_cell.length_b   1.000
_cell.length_c   1.000
_cell.angle_alpha   90.00
_cell.angle_beta   90.00
_cell.angle_gamma   90.00
#
_symmetry.space_group_name_H-M   'P 1'
#
loop_
_entity.id
_entity.type
_entity.pdbx_description
1 polymer ?
#
loop_
_entity_poly.entity_id
_entity_poly.type
_entity_poly.pdbx_seq_one_letter_code
_entity_poly.pdbx_strand_id
1 'polypeptide(L)'
;SATTDKGFVVIVDDKCIFLGKGSNFKFFTIEYGKVKIEVKEGSIIKKWEVVAEALSRKGTLRKVKSPLEGLLFLIQQDVLSKTEKYVLYIDTSGQARVLRKHERKERFGENSA
;
A
#
# COMPACT_ATOMS: atom_id res chain seq x y z
N SER A 1 20.91 -28.93 4.28
CA SER A 1 19.74 -28.74 3.40
C SER A 1 19.21 -27.34 3.65
N ALA A 2 19.41 -26.40 2.71
CA ALA A 2 18.76 -25.10 2.82
C ALA A 2 17.30 -25.29 2.42
N THR A 3 16.40 -25.35 3.39
CA THR A 3 14.96 -25.28 3.15
C THR A 3 14.67 -23.92 2.53
N THR A 4 14.56 -23.89 1.19
CA THR A 4 14.03 -22.74 0.46
C THR A 4 12.59 -22.53 0.90
N ASP A 5 12.40 -21.74 1.94
CA ASP A 5 11.10 -21.22 2.33
C ASP A 5 10.65 -20.28 1.22
N LYS A 6 9.78 -20.78 0.34
CA LYS A 6 9.32 -20.02 -0.82
C LYS A 6 8.27 -19.00 -0.38
N GLY A 7 8.74 -17.89 0.20
CA GLY A 7 8.01 -16.63 0.21
C GLY A 7 8.09 -15.95 -1.16
N PHE A 8 7.39 -14.85 -1.34
CA PHE A 8 7.48 -14.03 -2.55
C PHE A 8 7.78 -12.58 -2.22
N VAL A 9 8.30 -11.87 -3.22
CA VAL A 9 8.72 -10.48 -3.09
C VAL A 9 7.85 -9.63 -3.98
N VAL A 10 7.27 -8.57 -3.40
CA VAL A 10 6.56 -7.54 -4.12
C VAL A 10 7.47 -6.32 -4.23
N ILE A 11 7.76 -5.91 -5.46
CA ILE A 11 8.56 -4.72 -5.74
C ILE A 11 7.59 -3.62 -6.15
N VAL A 12 7.55 -2.54 -5.38
CA VAL A 12 6.72 -1.36 -5.65
C VAL A 12 7.64 -0.15 -5.64
N ASP A 13 7.84 0.46 -6.80
CA ASP A 13 8.77 1.57 -7.01
C ASP A 13 10.16 1.33 -6.38
N ASP A 14 10.46 2.01 -5.27
CA ASP A 14 11.72 1.98 -4.53
C ASP A 14 11.72 0.98 -3.35
N LYS A 15 10.63 0.23 -3.17
CA LYS A 15 10.44 -0.68 -2.04
C LYS A 15 10.43 -2.13 -2.50
N CYS A 16 11.04 -2.96 -1.65
CA CYS A 16 10.99 -4.39 -1.74
C CYS A 16 10.29 -4.92 -0.49
N ILE A 17 9.12 -5.53 -0.65
CA ILE A 17 8.29 -6.07 0.42
C ILE A 17 8.33 -7.59 0.31
N PHE A 18 8.83 -8.25 1.35
CA PHE A 18 8.82 -9.70 1.45
C PHE A 18 7.54 -10.19 2.09
N LEU A 19 6.89 -11.13 1.43
CA LEU A 19 5.72 -11.84 1.91
C LEU A 19 6.15 -13.25 2.27
N GLY A 20 6.29 -13.48 3.57
CA GLY A 20 6.74 -14.75 4.13
C GLY A 20 5.76 -15.88 3.86
N LYS A 21 6.25 -17.12 3.94
CA LYS A 21 5.38 -18.29 3.97
C LYS A 21 4.40 -18.18 5.14
N GLY A 22 3.12 -18.46 4.89
CA GLY A 22 2.08 -18.31 5.89
C GLY A 22 1.46 -16.92 5.96
N SER A 23 1.87 -15.99 5.08
CA SER A 23 1.15 -14.73 4.91
C SER A 23 -0.33 -14.96 4.57
N ASN A 24 -1.22 -14.17 5.18
CA ASN A 24 -2.67 -14.22 4.95
C ASN A 24 -3.15 -12.89 4.40
N PHE A 25 -3.38 -12.88 3.08
CA PHE A 25 -3.73 -11.67 2.34
C PHE A 25 -5.24 -11.45 2.35
N LYS A 26 -5.62 -10.24 2.72
CA LYS A 26 -6.98 -9.73 2.54
C LYS A 26 -6.90 -8.45 1.74
N PHE A 27 -8.03 -8.09 1.13
CA PHE A 27 -8.14 -6.84 0.42
C PHE A 27 -9.48 -6.17 0.72
N PHE A 28 -9.54 -4.87 0.48
CA PHE A 28 -10.79 -4.14 0.38
C PHE A 28 -10.67 -3.10 -0.73
N THR A 29 -11.82 -2.65 -1.22
CA THR A 29 -11.91 -1.74 -2.36
C THR A 29 -12.41 -0.38 -1.93
N ILE A 30 -11.84 0.67 -2.52
CA ILE A 30 -12.31 2.05 -2.39
C ILE A 30 -12.77 2.49 -3.77
N GLU A 31 -14.05 2.85 -3.92
CA GLU A 31 -14.62 3.26 -5.21
C GLU A 31 -15.46 4.53 -5.06
N TYR A 32 -14.99 5.62 -5.66
CA TYR A 32 -15.66 6.92 -5.61
C TYR A 32 -15.45 7.75 -6.89
N GLY A 33 -16.03 8.94 -6.97
CA GLY A 33 -15.86 9.84 -8.11
C GLY A 33 -14.40 10.29 -8.26
N LYS A 34 -13.75 10.65 -7.14
CA LYS A 34 -12.30 10.85 -7.01
C LYS A 34 -11.82 10.29 -5.67
N VAL A 35 -10.61 9.78 -5.62
CA VAL A 35 -9.98 9.16 -4.45
C VAL A 35 -8.53 9.64 -4.35
N LYS A 36 -8.17 10.16 -3.18
CA LYS A 36 -6.79 10.46 -2.81
C LYS A 36 -6.36 9.46 -1.75
N ILE A 37 -5.46 8.55 -2.11
CA ILE A 37 -4.90 7.58 -1.16
C ILE A 37 -3.88 8.32 -0.24
N GLU A 38 -4.04 8.18 1.06
CA GLU A 38 -3.21 8.85 2.09
C GLU A 38 -2.13 7.92 2.67
N VAL A 39 -2.14 6.64 2.30
CA VAL A 39 -1.19 5.62 2.75
C VAL A 39 -0.32 5.12 1.60
N LYS A 40 0.77 4.44 1.93
CA LYS A 40 1.73 3.91 0.95
C LYS A 40 2.00 2.45 1.23
N GLU A 41 2.42 1.71 0.21
CA GLU A 41 2.92 0.36 0.34
C GLU A 41 4.09 0.31 1.32
N GLY A 42 4.13 -0.73 2.14
CA GLY A 42 5.04 -0.88 3.27
C GLY A 42 4.55 -0.21 4.57
N SER A 43 3.44 0.53 4.57
CA SER A 43 2.85 1.05 5.80
C SER A 43 2.13 -0.03 6.59
N ILE A 44 2.23 0.05 7.92
CA ILE A 44 1.37 -0.70 8.84
C ILE A 44 0.06 0.09 8.97
N ILE A 45 -1.06 -0.55 8.65
CA ILE A 45 -2.39 0.02 8.73
C ILE A 45 -3.09 -0.55 9.97
N LYS A 46 -3.67 0.31 10.79
CA LYS A 46 -4.53 -0.09 11.91
C LYS A 46 -5.99 -0.19 11.48
N LYS A 47 -6.75 -1.05 12.16
CA LYS A 47 -8.19 -1.11 11.93
C LYS A 47 -8.83 0.26 12.23
N TRP A 48 -9.68 0.73 11.31
CA TRP A 48 -10.37 2.02 11.33
C TRP A 48 -9.48 3.26 11.14
N GLU A 49 -8.20 3.07 10.83
CA GLU A 49 -7.32 4.15 10.38
C GLU A 49 -7.82 4.74 9.07
N VAL A 50 -7.73 6.07 8.93
CA VAL A 50 -8.08 6.75 7.68
C VAL A 50 -6.98 6.48 6.66
N VAL A 51 -7.36 5.89 5.53
CA VAL A 51 -6.41 5.48 4.47
C VAL A 51 -6.57 6.26 3.17
N ALA A 52 -7.70 6.95 3.00
CA ALA A 52 -7.96 7.76 1.83
C ALA A 52 -8.97 8.86 2.12
N GLU A 53 -8.93 9.92 1.32
CA GLU A 53 -10.00 10.88 1.17
C GLU A 53 -10.73 10.61 -0.15
N ALA A 54 -12.05 10.68 -0.14
CA ALA A 54 -12.86 10.40 -1.31
C ALA A 54 -13.90 11.48 -1.55
N LEU A 55 -14.05 11.88 -2.81
CA LEU A 55 -15.05 12.84 -3.26
C LEU A 55 -16.16 12.10 -4.01
N SER A 56 -17.39 12.24 -3.53
CA SER A 56 -18.56 11.72 -4.24
C SER A 56 -18.83 12.52 -5.52
N ARG A 57 -19.60 11.94 -6.46
CA ARG A 57 -20.07 12.67 -7.65
C ARG A 57 -20.90 13.92 -7.32
N LYS A 58 -21.44 14.02 -6.09
CA LYS A 58 -22.21 15.15 -5.59
C LYS A 58 -21.36 16.17 -4.82
N GLY A 59 -20.03 16.04 -4.83
CA GLY A 59 -19.11 16.95 -4.15
C GLY A 59 -18.98 16.73 -2.64
N THR A 60 -19.48 15.62 -2.09
CA THR A 60 -19.32 15.32 -0.67
C THR A 60 -17.96 14.69 -0.41
N LEU A 61 -17.14 15.32 0.43
CA LEU A 61 -15.87 14.78 0.90
C LEU A 61 -16.10 13.76 2.02
N ARG A 62 -15.41 12.61 1.96
CA ARG A 62 -15.47 11.55 2.97
C ARG A 62 -14.08 11.05 3.31
N LYS A 63 -13.87 10.71 4.58
CA LYS A 63 -12.69 9.96 5.03
C LYS A 63 -13.01 8.47 4.95
N VAL A 64 -12.19 7.73 4.22
CA VAL A 64 -12.32 6.28 4.08
C VAL A 64 -11.40 5.62 5.09
N LYS A 65 -11.96 4.71 5.88
CA LYS A 65 -11.25 3.99 6.93
C LYS A 65 -10.98 2.55 6.52
N SER A 66 -9.81 2.02 6.87
CA SER A 66 -9.49 0.61 6.65
C SER A 66 -10.34 -0.29 7.55
N PRO A 67 -11.04 -1.31 7.02
CA PRO A 67 -11.68 -2.33 7.85
C PRO A 67 -10.68 -3.41 8.32
N LEU A 68 -9.45 -3.39 7.80
CA LEU A 68 -8.40 -4.37 8.06
C LEU A 68 -7.24 -3.74 8.84
N GLU A 69 -6.45 -4.60 9.46
CA GLU A 69 -5.19 -4.28 10.12
C GLU A 69 -4.08 -5.17 9.58
N GLY A 70 -2.88 -4.61 9.38
CA GLY A 70 -1.72 -5.35 8.89
C GLY A 70 -0.78 -4.52 8.02
N LEU A 71 0.13 -5.19 7.31
CA LEU A 71 1.06 -4.52 6.39
C LEU A 71 0.42 -4.37 5.02
N LEU A 72 0.26 -3.12 4.55
CA LEU A 72 -0.18 -2.82 3.19
C LEU A 72 0.97 -3.11 2.22
N PHE A 73 0.79 -4.05 1.30
CA PHE A 73 1.87 -4.47 0.40
C PHE A 73 1.65 -4.11 -1.07
N LEU A 74 0.41 -3.82 -1.47
CA LEU A 74 0.09 -3.42 -2.83
C LEU A 74 -1.15 -2.53 -2.85
N ILE A 75 -1.09 -1.43 -3.61
CA ILE A 75 -2.23 -0.60 -3.96
C ILE A 75 -2.37 -0.66 -5.48
N GLN A 76 -3.51 -1.17 -5.95
CA GLN A 76 -3.78 -1.30 -7.38
C GLN A 76 -4.94 -0.41 -7.78
N GLN A 77 -4.76 0.43 -8.79
CA GLN A 77 -5.84 1.18 -9.42
C GLN A 77 -6.48 0.35 -10.55
N ASP A 78 -7.80 0.24 -10.54
CA ASP A 78 -8.57 -0.34 -11.64
C ASP A 78 -8.85 0.74 -12.69
N VAL A 79 -7.97 0.82 -13.69
CA VAL A 79 -8.01 1.84 -14.75
C VAL A 79 -9.17 1.66 -15.74
N LEU A 80 -9.85 0.51 -15.71
CA LEU A 80 -11.01 0.24 -16.57
C LEU A 80 -12.33 0.69 -15.92
N SER A 81 -12.30 1.03 -14.63
CA SER A 81 -13.47 1.50 -13.91
C SER A 81 -13.92 2.89 -14.40
N LYS A 82 -15.24 3.13 -14.45
CA LYS A 82 -15.83 4.45 -14.76
C LYS A 82 -15.64 5.47 -13.61
N THR A 83 -15.20 5.00 -12.46
CA THR A 83 -14.95 5.71 -11.20
C THR A 83 -13.53 5.41 -10.76
N GLU A 84 -12.95 6.26 -9.92
CA GLU A 84 -11.67 5.93 -9.32
C GLU A 84 -11.85 4.80 -8.31
N LYS A 85 -11.30 3.64 -8.67
CA LYS A 85 -11.38 2.42 -7.91
C LYS A 85 -9.98 1.92 -7.58
N TYR A 86 -9.72 1.74 -6.29
CA TYR A 86 -8.47 1.22 -5.76
C TYR A 86 -8.72 -0.07 -4.97
N VAL A 87 -7.82 -1.03 -5.11
CA VAL A 87 -7.78 -2.27 -4.32
C VAL A 87 -6.54 -2.22 -3.44
N LEU A 88 -6.73 -2.28 -2.13
CA LEU A 88 -5.64 -2.27 -1.15
C LEU A 88 -5.45 -3.69 -0.63
N TYR A 89 -4.27 -4.27 -0.84
CA TYR A 89 -3.92 -5.62 -0.39
C TYR A 89 -3.05 -5.57 0.86
N ILE A 90 -3.50 -6.26 1.92
CA ILE A 90 -2.91 -6.21 3.25
C ILE A 90 -2.57 -7.62 3.72
N ASP A 91 -1.35 -7.82 4.22
CA ASP A 91 -1.02 -9.01 5.00
C ASP A 91 -1.49 -8.83 6.45
N THR A 92 -2.47 -9.64 6.84
CA THR A 92 -3.08 -9.62 8.18
C THR A 92 -2.42 -10.59 9.16
N SER A 93 -1.45 -11.37 8.70
CA SER A 93 -0.77 -12.39 9.51
C SER A 93 0.51 -11.90 10.21
N GLY A 94 1.03 -10.73 9.81
CA GLY A 94 2.29 -10.18 10.31
C GLY A 94 3.56 -10.87 9.79
N GLN A 95 3.46 -11.74 8.79
CA GLN A 95 4.61 -12.41 8.17
C GLN A 95 5.32 -11.52 7.15
N ALA A 96 4.63 -10.50 6.64
CA ALA A 96 5.18 -9.54 5.69
C ALA A 96 6.13 -8.54 6.36
N ARG A 97 7.19 -8.16 5.65
CA ARG A 97 8.14 -7.13 6.09
C ARG A 97 8.78 -6.39 4.93
N VAL A 98 9.12 -5.12 5.15
CA VAL A 98 9.87 -4.31 4.18
C VAL A 98 11.35 -4.71 4.26
N LEU A 99 11.94 -5.16 3.15
CA LEU A 99 13.32 -5.68 3.13
C LEU A 99 14.39 -4.59 3.08
N ARG A 100 14.14 -3.44 2.44
CA ARG A 100 15.01 -2.25 2.43
C ARG A 100 14.18 -1.04 1.99
N LYS A 101 14.32 0.08 2.69
CA LYS A 101 14.00 1.42 2.17
C LYS A 101 15.27 1.87 1.48
N HIS A 102 15.31 2.01 0.16
CA HIS A 102 16.44 2.69 -0.45
C HIS A 102 16.40 4.14 0.04
N GLU A 103 17.26 4.51 0.99
CA GLU A 103 17.51 5.93 1.24
C GLU A 103 18.09 6.50 -0.05
N ARG A 104 17.24 7.18 -0.83
CA ARG A 104 17.70 8.04 -1.91
C ARG A 104 18.52 9.13 -1.22
N LYS A 105 19.83 8.93 -1.09
CA LYS A 105 20.75 10.03 -0.78
C LYS A 105 20.55 11.03 -1.91
N GLU A 106 19.88 12.14 -1.62
CA GLU A 106 19.87 13.32 -2.46
C GLU A 106 21.32 13.81 -2.57
N ARG A 107 22.08 13.27 -3.53
CA ARG A 107 23.27 13.95 -4.05
C ARG A 107 22.79 14.89 -5.13
N PHE A 108 22.23 16.03 -4.72
CA PHE A 108 22.10 17.18 -5.59
C PHE A 108 22.55 18.41 -4.80
N GLY A 109 23.70 18.98 -5.21
CA GLY A 109 23.94 20.41 -5.03
C GLY A 109 25.05 20.89 -4.09
N GLU A 110 26.17 20.19 -3.92
CA GLU A 110 27.43 20.89 -3.59
C GLU A 110 28.12 21.23 -4.93
N ASN A 111 27.71 22.36 -5.49
CA ASN A 111 28.51 23.22 -6.36
C ASN A 111 27.72 24.52 -6.53
N SER A 112 27.65 25.29 -5.46
CA SER A 112 27.27 26.70 -5.50
C SER A 112 28.46 27.50 -4.98
N ALA A 113 29.03 28.27 -5.91
CA ALA A 113 29.91 29.44 -5.75
C ALA A 113 31.29 29.24 -5.11
#